data_AF-A0AAU5SNP5-F1
#
_entry.id   AF-A0AAU5SNP5-F1
#
_cell.length_a   1.000
_cell.length_b   1.000
_cell.length_c   1.000
_cell.angle_alpha   90.00
_cell.angle_beta   90.00
_cell.angle_gamma   90.00
#
_symmetry.space_group_name_H-M   'P 1'
#
loop_
_entity.id
_entity.type
_entity.pdbx_description
1 polymer ?
#
loop_
_entity_poly.entity_id
_entity_poly.type
_entity_poly.pdbx_seq_one_letter_code
_entity_poly.pdbx_strand_id
1 'polypeptide(L)'
;MVAQGCGRGPGAGRKRGVKPGRPAPRRPRPLTPGVFAAALWLVGGALFTAPPARAAAATDGDRCTGRLAKVVPFPSGEGELRVYKSRARVCAVTLASHPGERRRMAVSVQPRGGVPVADAGRFTRYAGPVTVGAISRCVYVRGNVAAGSADSGWILC
;
A
#
# COMPACT_ATOMS: atom_id res chain seq x y z
N MET A 1 16.19 -5.40 41.09
CA MET A 1 16.32 -3.92 41.04
C MET A 1 16.57 -3.58 39.58
N VAL A 2 15.75 -2.88 38.80
CA VAL A 2 14.69 -1.89 39.04
C VAL A 2 13.55 -2.16 38.04
N ALA A 3 12.30 -2.00 38.48
CA ALA A 3 11.09 -2.03 37.67
C ALA A 3 10.61 -0.60 37.39
N GLN A 4 10.21 -0.30 36.15
CA GLN A 4 9.49 0.91 35.72
C GLN A 4 8.75 0.52 34.44
N GLY A 5 7.42 0.53 34.29
CA GLY A 5 6.37 1.26 34.98
C GLY A 5 5.54 2.00 33.92
N CYS A 6 4.51 1.36 33.37
CA CYS A 6 3.56 1.95 32.41
C CYS A 6 2.71 3.05 33.09
N GLY A 7 2.57 4.21 32.45
CA GLY A 7 1.69 5.31 32.88
C GLY A 7 0.67 5.67 31.79
N ARG A 8 -0.61 5.60 32.15
CA ARG A 8 -1.81 5.92 31.35
C ARG A 8 -2.44 7.20 31.90
N GLY A 9 -2.99 8.06 31.05
CA GLY A 9 -3.81 9.19 31.51
C GLY A 9 -4.52 9.97 30.39
N PRO A 10 -5.87 10.04 30.37
CA PRO A 10 -6.66 10.92 29.52
C PRO A 10 -7.19 12.15 30.30
N GLY A 11 -7.37 13.29 29.63
CA GLY A 11 -7.95 14.50 30.22
C GLY A 11 -8.93 15.20 29.29
N ALA A 12 -10.23 15.11 29.61
CA ALA A 12 -11.32 15.82 28.96
C ALA A 12 -11.56 17.18 29.63
N GLY A 13 -12.01 18.19 28.86
CA GLY A 13 -12.35 19.51 29.41
C GLY A 13 -13.40 20.25 28.58
N ARG A 14 -14.68 20.04 28.90
CA ARG A 14 -15.84 20.85 28.46
C ARG A 14 -15.95 22.10 29.34
N LYS A 15 -16.23 23.27 28.76
CA LYS A 15 -16.93 24.37 29.46
C LYS A 15 -17.90 25.08 28.52
N ARG A 16 -19.17 25.11 28.94
CA ARG A 16 -20.27 25.94 28.44
C ARG A 16 -20.32 27.23 29.27
N GLY A 17 -20.73 28.35 28.68
CA GLY A 17 -21.05 29.56 29.40
C GLY A 17 -21.94 30.50 28.58
N VAL A 18 -23.21 30.58 28.94
CA VAL A 18 -24.23 31.52 28.46
C VAL A 18 -24.32 32.68 29.47
N LYS A 19 -24.52 33.93 29.01
CA LYS A 19 -25.28 34.93 29.78
C LYS A 19 -25.99 35.97 28.88
N PRO A 20 -27.23 36.39 29.20
CA PRO A 20 -28.05 37.32 28.42
C PRO A 20 -28.15 38.73 29.05
N GLY A 21 -28.67 39.71 28.29
CA GLY A 21 -29.12 41.01 28.81
C GLY A 21 -29.62 41.99 27.75
N ARG A 22 -30.92 42.35 27.83
CA ARG A 22 -31.73 43.33 27.02
C ARG A 22 -31.33 44.80 27.35
N PRO A 23 -31.92 45.92 26.82
CA PRO A 23 -33.15 46.11 26.00
C PRO A 23 -33.10 47.18 24.85
N ALA A 24 -34.23 47.32 24.15
CA ALA A 24 -34.61 48.26 23.07
C ALA A 24 -34.78 49.74 23.56
N PRO A 25 -35.30 50.75 22.81
CA PRO A 25 -35.78 50.84 21.40
C PRO A 25 -35.34 52.12 20.63
N ARG A 26 -35.70 52.26 19.34
CA ARG A 26 -36.36 53.46 18.72
C ARG A 26 -36.29 53.41 17.17
N ARG A 27 -37.48 53.51 16.55
CA ARG A 27 -37.72 53.87 15.12
C ARG A 27 -37.36 55.37 14.92
N PRO A 28 -37.02 55.87 13.70
CA PRO A 28 -37.83 55.75 12.48
C PRO A 28 -37.08 55.57 11.15
N ARG A 29 -37.85 55.25 10.09
CA ARG A 29 -37.44 55.26 8.67
C ARG A 29 -37.49 56.70 8.14
N PRO A 30 -36.64 57.08 7.17
CA PRO A 30 -37.18 57.33 5.83
C PRO A 30 -36.26 56.91 4.66
N LEU A 31 -36.79 57.08 3.45
CA LEU A 31 -36.42 56.51 2.15
C LEU A 31 -35.22 57.17 1.45
N THR A 32 -34.62 56.37 0.53
CA THR A 32 -33.99 56.70 -0.78
C THR A 32 -32.67 57.50 -0.79
N PRO A 33 -31.91 57.53 -1.92
CA PRO A 33 -31.42 56.45 -2.78
C PRO A 33 -29.90 56.56 -3.07
N GLY A 34 -29.30 55.54 -3.68
CA GLY A 34 -28.15 55.75 -4.56
C GLY A 34 -26.76 55.40 -4.00
N VAL A 35 -26.01 54.74 -4.89
CA VAL A 35 -24.56 54.80 -5.02
C VAL A 35 -23.78 54.19 -3.85
N PHE A 36 -23.28 52.98 -4.02
CA PHE A 36 -21.84 52.68 -3.95
C PHE A 36 -21.66 51.21 -4.31
N ALA A 37 -21.50 50.99 -5.61
CA ALA A 37 -20.83 49.83 -6.14
C ALA A 37 -19.43 49.72 -5.52
N ALA A 38 -19.09 48.59 -4.91
CA ALA A 38 -17.73 48.06 -4.89
C ALA A 38 -17.70 46.68 -4.22
N ALA A 39 -17.34 45.67 -5.01
CA ALA A 39 -16.64 44.45 -4.59
C ALA A 39 -17.32 43.61 -3.48
N LEU A 40 -18.32 42.81 -3.86
CA LEU A 40 -18.63 41.59 -3.13
C LEU A 40 -17.38 40.68 -3.20
N TRP A 41 -16.64 40.65 -2.10
CA TRP A 41 -15.50 39.76 -1.92
C TRP A 41 -15.92 38.29 -2.10
N LEU A 42 -15.42 37.69 -3.18
CA LEU A 42 -15.36 36.25 -3.40
C LEU A 42 -14.42 35.63 -2.36
N VAL A 43 -14.97 34.96 -1.36
CA VAL A 43 -14.23 33.92 -0.62
C VAL A 43 -15.12 32.67 -0.58
N GLY A 44 -15.20 32.01 -1.73
CA GLY A 44 -15.71 30.65 -1.83
C GLY A 44 -14.73 29.71 -1.10
N GLY A 45 -15.26 28.93 -0.17
CA GLY A 45 -14.48 28.01 0.66
C GLY A 45 -13.62 27.07 -0.19
N ALA A 46 -12.33 27.08 0.07
CA ALA A 46 -11.43 26.02 -0.39
C ALA A 46 -11.83 24.72 0.32
N LEU A 47 -12.65 23.92 -0.36
CA LEU A 47 -12.88 22.52 -0.03
C LEU A 47 -11.52 21.82 -0.07
N PHE A 48 -11.00 21.48 1.12
CA PHE A 48 -9.89 20.55 1.25
C PHE A 48 -10.30 19.23 0.59
N THR A 49 -9.85 19.00 -0.63
CA THR A 49 -9.94 17.69 -1.27
C THR A 49 -8.90 16.79 -0.59
N ALA A 50 -9.34 16.07 0.44
CA ALA A 50 -8.57 14.96 0.96
C ALA A 50 -8.29 14.00 -0.22
N PRO A 51 -7.04 13.63 -0.51
CA PRO A 51 -6.77 12.63 -1.54
C PRO A 51 -7.48 11.33 -1.13
N PRO A 52 -8.14 10.62 -2.06
CA PRO A 52 -8.73 9.33 -1.73
C PRO A 52 -7.60 8.42 -1.23
N ALA A 53 -7.69 8.01 0.03
CA ALA A 53 -6.89 6.91 0.54
C ALA A 53 -7.25 5.69 -0.31
N ARG A 54 -6.45 5.42 -1.35
CA ARG A 54 -6.50 4.17 -2.07
C ARG A 54 -6.04 3.12 -1.07
N ALA A 55 -6.98 2.54 -0.34
CA ALA A 55 -6.84 1.20 0.18
C ALA A 55 -6.72 0.31 -1.06
N ALA A 56 -5.49 0.18 -1.58
CA ALA A 56 -5.17 -0.82 -2.56
C ALA A 56 -5.52 -2.14 -1.89
N ALA A 57 -6.63 -2.75 -2.32
CA ALA A 57 -6.84 -4.17 -2.08
C ALA A 57 -5.55 -4.85 -2.50
N ALA A 58 -4.87 -5.50 -1.54
CA ALA A 58 -3.62 -6.18 -1.78
C ALA A 58 -3.87 -7.24 -2.86
N THR A 59 -3.68 -6.86 -4.12
CA THR A 59 -3.52 -7.78 -5.22
C THR A 59 -2.33 -8.65 -4.85
N ASP A 60 -2.31 -9.93 -5.23
CA ASP A 60 -1.20 -10.80 -4.80
C ASP A 60 0.20 -10.33 -5.29
N GLY A 61 0.28 -9.26 -6.09
CA GLY A 61 1.49 -8.51 -6.40
C GLY A 61 1.97 -7.51 -5.33
N ASP A 62 1.16 -7.20 -4.31
CA ASP A 62 1.49 -6.27 -3.21
C ASP A 62 2.42 -6.89 -2.15
N ARG A 63 2.80 -8.18 -2.30
CA ARG A 63 3.70 -8.88 -1.39
C ARG A 63 5.19 -8.60 -1.65
N CYS A 64 5.51 -8.18 -2.87
CA CYS A 64 6.85 -7.78 -3.25
C CYS A 64 6.91 -6.26 -3.42
N THR A 65 7.75 -5.60 -2.64
CA THR A 65 8.00 -4.16 -2.81
C THR A 65 8.88 -3.94 -4.04
N GLY A 66 8.37 -3.32 -5.10
CA GLY A 66 9.17 -2.95 -6.27
C GLY A 66 8.36 -2.85 -7.57
N ARG A 67 9.08 -2.65 -8.67
CA ARG A 67 8.50 -2.69 -10.02
C ARG A 67 8.46 -4.13 -10.50
N LEU A 68 7.32 -4.57 -11.07
CA LEU A 68 7.24 -5.84 -11.76
C LEU A 68 8.22 -5.84 -12.95
N ALA A 69 9.20 -6.73 -12.90
CA ALA A 69 10.26 -6.82 -13.89
C ALA A 69 9.98 -7.92 -14.92
N LYS A 70 9.45 -9.06 -14.46
CA LYS A 70 9.14 -10.19 -15.33
C LYS A 70 7.98 -10.99 -14.75
N VAL A 71 7.12 -11.46 -15.65
CA VAL A 71 6.15 -12.52 -15.38
C VAL A 71 6.53 -13.70 -16.26
N VAL A 72 6.56 -14.88 -15.68
CA VAL A 72 6.81 -16.14 -16.38
C VAL A 72 5.62 -17.06 -16.11
N PRO A 73 4.74 -17.33 -17.09
CA PRO A 73 3.65 -18.26 -16.91
C PRO A 73 4.20 -19.69 -16.79
N PHE A 74 3.55 -20.53 -15.97
CA PHE A 74 3.89 -21.96 -15.97
C PHE A 74 3.34 -22.62 -17.23
N PRO A 75 4.12 -23.49 -17.90
CA PRO A 75 3.65 -24.23 -19.08
C PRO A 75 2.40 -25.08 -18.81
N SER A 76 2.21 -25.54 -17.56
CA SER A 76 1.02 -26.30 -17.17
C SER A 76 -0.23 -25.44 -16.95
N GLY A 77 -0.14 -24.11 -17.05
CA GLY A 77 -1.27 -23.20 -16.82
C GLY A 77 -1.71 -23.08 -15.35
N GLU A 78 -1.03 -23.77 -14.44
CA GLU A 78 -1.40 -23.84 -13.03
C GLU A 78 -1.12 -22.55 -12.24
N GLY A 79 -0.38 -21.61 -12.83
CA GLY A 79 0.05 -20.41 -12.16
C GLY A 79 0.98 -19.54 -12.98
N GLU A 80 1.64 -18.63 -12.27
CA GLU A 80 2.70 -17.78 -12.81
C GLU A 80 3.75 -17.44 -11.75
N LEU A 81 4.98 -17.21 -12.21
CA LEU A 81 6.08 -16.69 -11.44
C LEU A 81 6.22 -15.20 -11.71
N ARG A 82 6.19 -14.37 -10.66
CA ARG A 82 6.37 -12.92 -10.77
C ARG A 82 7.65 -12.49 -10.09
N VAL A 83 8.45 -11.71 -10.81
CA VAL A 83 9.72 -11.16 -10.33
C VAL A 83 9.62 -9.64 -10.28
N TYR A 84 9.97 -9.09 -9.12
CA TYR A 84 9.95 -7.67 -8.82
C TYR A 84 11.37 -7.17 -8.57
N LYS A 85 11.73 -6.04 -9.18
CA LYS A 85 13.01 -5.36 -8.97
C LYS A 85 12.80 -4.06 -8.21
N SER A 86 13.66 -3.83 -7.23
CA SER A 86 13.89 -2.53 -6.61
C SER A 86 15.36 -2.14 -6.82
N ARG A 87 15.79 -0.99 -6.28
CA ARG A 87 17.14 -0.43 -6.51
C ARG A 87 18.27 -1.40 -6.13
N ALA A 88 18.12 -2.12 -5.02
CA ALA A 88 19.16 -2.99 -4.47
C ALA A 88 18.68 -4.44 -4.26
N ARG A 89 17.40 -4.73 -4.52
CA ARG A 89 16.75 -5.98 -4.12
C ARG A 89 15.91 -6.54 -5.26
N VAL A 90 15.84 -7.87 -5.32
CA VAL A 90 14.90 -8.60 -6.14
C VAL A 90 14.00 -9.41 -5.23
N CYS A 91 12.69 -9.36 -5.49
CA CYS A 91 11.68 -10.13 -4.79
C CYS A 91 10.94 -11.02 -5.79
N ALA A 92 10.71 -12.28 -5.45
CA ALA A 92 9.95 -13.20 -6.28
C ALA A 92 8.85 -13.88 -5.49
N VAL A 93 7.75 -14.13 -6.20
CA VAL A 93 6.59 -14.89 -5.70
C VAL A 93 6.08 -15.81 -6.79
N THR A 94 5.63 -16.98 -6.37
CA THR A 94 4.95 -17.94 -7.23
C THR A 94 3.48 -17.96 -6.88
N LEU A 95 2.62 -17.76 -7.87
CA LEU A 95 1.17 -17.64 -7.74
C LEU A 95 0.47 -18.81 -8.40
N ALA A 96 -0.56 -19.36 -7.75
CA ALA A 96 -1.46 -20.32 -8.36
C ALA A 96 -2.58 -19.58 -9.11
N SER A 97 -2.84 -19.94 -10.36
CA SER A 97 -3.95 -19.39 -11.16
C SER A 97 -5.30 -19.75 -10.53
N HIS A 98 -5.41 -20.98 -10.03
CA HIS A 98 -6.63 -21.51 -9.42
C HIS A 98 -6.38 -21.78 -7.94
N PRO A 99 -6.64 -20.81 -7.04
CA PRO A 99 -6.51 -21.02 -5.61
C PRO A 99 -7.56 -22.03 -5.12
N GLY A 100 -7.16 -22.93 -4.23
CA GLY A 100 -8.05 -23.97 -3.73
C GLY A 100 -7.31 -24.95 -2.82
N GLU A 101 -7.19 -26.20 -3.27
CA GLU A 101 -6.46 -27.23 -2.54
C GLU A 101 -5.01 -26.83 -2.25
N ARG A 102 -4.47 -27.31 -1.13
CA ARG A 102 -3.06 -27.15 -0.78
C ARG A 102 -2.17 -27.96 -1.73
N ARG A 103 -1.49 -27.27 -2.64
CA ARG A 103 -0.56 -27.87 -3.59
C ARG A 103 0.88 -27.59 -3.18
N ARG A 104 1.80 -28.44 -3.62
CA ARG A 104 3.24 -28.16 -3.49
C ARG A 104 3.57 -26.93 -4.33
N MET A 105 4.15 -25.92 -3.72
CA MET A 105 4.60 -24.72 -4.41
C MET A 105 5.96 -24.32 -3.84
N ALA A 106 6.85 -23.83 -4.69
CA ALA A 106 8.08 -23.21 -4.23
C ALA A 106 8.48 -22.06 -5.14
N VAL A 107 9.31 -21.19 -4.57
CA VAL A 107 10.00 -20.13 -5.26
C VAL A 107 11.45 -20.12 -4.78
N SER A 108 12.38 -19.97 -5.70
CA SER A 108 13.81 -19.85 -5.41
C SER A 108 14.40 -18.69 -6.19
N VAL A 109 15.24 -17.91 -5.53
CA VAL A 109 15.94 -16.77 -6.11
C VAL A 109 17.42 -16.95 -5.84
N GLN A 110 18.20 -16.96 -6.91
CA GLN A 110 19.65 -17.09 -6.86
C GLN A 110 20.32 -15.86 -7.48
N PRO A 111 21.02 -15.03 -6.70
CA PRO A 111 21.92 -14.04 -7.25
C PRO A 111 23.17 -14.72 -7.83
N ARG A 112 23.68 -14.19 -8.94
CA ARG A 112 24.86 -14.74 -9.60
C ARG A 112 26.09 -14.61 -8.69
N GLY A 113 26.74 -15.75 -8.43
CA GLY A 113 27.86 -15.85 -7.49
C GLY A 113 27.44 -15.88 -6.01
N GLY A 114 26.16 -16.06 -5.71
CA GLY A 114 25.64 -16.23 -4.36
C GLY A 114 24.84 -17.51 -4.16
N VAL A 115 24.40 -17.74 -2.93
CA VAL A 115 23.61 -18.92 -2.53
C VAL A 115 22.13 -18.71 -2.91
N PRO A 116 21.46 -19.72 -3.48
CA PRO A 116 20.02 -19.66 -3.73
C PRO A 116 19.24 -19.58 -2.41
N VAL A 117 18.29 -18.65 -2.35
CA VAL A 117 17.31 -18.57 -1.26
C VAL A 117 15.99 -19.11 -1.80
N ALA A 118 15.38 -20.05 -1.08
CA ALA A 118 14.15 -20.68 -1.51
C ALA A 118 13.11 -20.75 -0.39
N ASP A 119 11.84 -20.65 -0.77
CA ASP A 119 10.69 -20.95 0.07
C ASP A 119 9.88 -22.05 -0.63
N ALA A 120 9.68 -23.17 0.05
CA ALA A 120 9.05 -24.36 -0.49
C ALA A 120 8.10 -24.98 0.53
N GLY A 121 6.92 -25.37 0.10
CA GLY A 121 5.93 -25.93 1.00
C GLY A 121 4.63 -26.29 0.30
N ARG A 122 3.57 -26.51 1.08
CA ARG A 122 2.21 -26.67 0.54
C ARG A 122 1.38 -25.45 0.81
N PHE A 123 1.01 -24.75 -0.25
CA PHE A 123 0.28 -23.49 -0.21
C PHE A 123 -1.00 -23.58 -1.03
N THR A 124 -1.96 -22.68 -0.76
CA THR A 124 -3.25 -22.63 -1.46
C THR A 124 -3.31 -21.52 -2.51
N ARG A 125 -2.51 -20.46 -2.35
CA ARG A 125 -2.53 -19.27 -3.21
C ARG A 125 -1.16 -18.91 -3.77
N TYR A 126 -0.12 -18.89 -2.94
CA TYR A 126 1.21 -18.46 -3.34
C TYR A 126 2.30 -19.08 -2.48
N ALA A 127 3.52 -19.16 -3.03
CA ALA A 127 4.76 -19.40 -2.31
C ALA A 127 5.66 -18.15 -2.35
N GLY A 128 6.38 -17.86 -1.27
CA GLY A 128 7.12 -16.61 -1.07
C GLY A 128 6.38 -15.60 -0.20
N PRO A 129 6.91 -14.37 -0.01
CA PRO A 129 7.91 -13.70 -0.85
C PRO A 129 9.36 -14.03 -0.49
N VAL A 130 10.17 -14.34 -1.51
CA VAL A 130 11.63 -14.48 -1.35
C VAL A 130 12.30 -13.22 -1.87
N THR A 131 13.03 -12.53 -1.00
CA THR A 131 13.76 -11.30 -1.35
C THR A 131 15.26 -11.50 -1.16
N VAL A 132 16.04 -11.14 -2.17
CA VAL A 132 17.51 -11.17 -2.12
C VAL A 132 18.10 -9.81 -2.53
N GLY A 133 19.28 -9.50 -2.02
CA GLY A 133 20.08 -8.36 -2.48
C GLY A 133 20.75 -8.69 -3.82
N ALA A 134 20.51 -7.88 -4.85
CA ALA A 134 20.98 -8.14 -6.21
C ALA A 134 21.26 -6.86 -7.03
N ILE A 135 21.82 -5.84 -6.37
CA ILE A 135 22.10 -4.48 -6.89
C ILE A 135 22.42 -4.45 -8.40
N SER A 136 23.57 -5.03 -8.77
CA SER A 136 24.11 -5.08 -10.14
C SER A 136 24.52 -6.51 -10.50
N ARG A 137 23.81 -7.49 -9.95
CA ARG A 137 24.07 -8.91 -10.16
C ARG A 137 22.89 -9.49 -10.93
N CYS A 138 23.17 -10.30 -11.94
CA CYS A 138 22.14 -11.10 -12.58
C CYS A 138 21.51 -12.03 -11.54
N VAL A 139 20.22 -12.30 -11.67
CA VAL A 139 19.48 -13.22 -10.80
C VAL A 139 18.82 -14.29 -11.64
N TYR A 140 18.82 -15.50 -11.12
CA TYR A 140 18.06 -16.62 -11.61
C TYR A 140 16.88 -16.87 -10.67
N VAL A 141 15.66 -16.84 -11.21
CA VAL A 141 14.46 -17.14 -10.44
C VAL A 141 13.82 -18.38 -11.01
N ARG A 142 13.44 -19.30 -10.12
CA ARG A 142 12.71 -20.51 -10.47
C ARG A 142 11.54 -20.68 -9.53
N GLY A 143 10.42 -21.15 -10.06
CA GLY A 143 9.24 -21.50 -9.28
C GLY A 143 8.66 -22.84 -9.70
N ASN A 144 7.80 -23.37 -8.84
CA ASN A 144 6.97 -24.53 -9.18
C ASN A 144 5.59 -24.44 -8.52
N VAL A 145 4.60 -24.99 -9.20
CA VAL A 145 3.22 -25.17 -8.73
C VAL A 145 2.78 -26.57 -9.13
N ALA A 146 2.46 -27.40 -8.15
CA ALA A 146 2.25 -28.84 -8.28
C ALA A 146 3.30 -29.52 -9.18
N ALA A 147 2.94 -29.91 -10.40
CA ALA A 147 3.83 -30.54 -11.38
C ALA A 147 4.45 -29.54 -12.37
N GLY A 148 3.90 -28.33 -12.45
CA GLY A 148 4.42 -27.24 -13.27
C GLY A 148 5.68 -26.62 -12.68
N SER A 149 6.66 -26.35 -13.54
CA SER A 149 7.86 -25.57 -13.19
C SER A 149 8.18 -24.57 -14.27
N ALA A 150 8.72 -23.42 -13.87
CA ALA A 150 9.16 -22.38 -14.78
C ALA A 150 10.33 -21.63 -14.14
N ASP A 151 11.15 -21.05 -15.00
CA ASP A 151 12.28 -20.24 -14.61
C ASP A 151 12.38 -19.00 -15.49
N SER A 152 13.05 -17.97 -14.96
CA SER A 152 13.24 -16.72 -15.65
C SER A 152 14.48 -16.69 -16.54
N GLY A 153 15.35 -17.71 -16.48
CA GLY A 153 16.75 -17.55 -16.85
C GLY A 153 17.47 -16.50 -15.99
N TRP A 154 18.70 -16.14 -16.39
CA TRP A 154 19.44 -15.04 -15.78
C TRP A 154 18.90 -13.71 -16.29
N ILE A 155 18.29 -12.93 -15.39
CA ILE A 155 17.72 -11.61 -15.70
C ILE A 155 18.30 -10.55 -14.78
N LEU A 156 18.02 -9.28 -15.08
CA LEU A 156 18.39 -8.13 -14.25
C LEU A 156 19.90 -7.92 -14.07
N CYS A 157 20.69 -8.43 -15.02
CA CYS A 157 21.91 -7.77 -15.44
C CYS A 157 21.54 -6.35 -15.96
#